data_AF-A0AAV2B9W3-F1
#
_entry.id   AF-A0AAV2B9W3-F1
#
_cell.length_a   1.000
_cell.length_b   1.000
_cell.length_c   1.000
_cell.angle_alpha   90.00
_cell.angle_beta   90.00
_cell.angle_gamma   90.00
#
_symmetry.space_group_name_H-M   'P 1'
#
loop_
_entity.id
_entity.type
_entity.pdbx_description
1 polymer ?
#
loop_
_entity_poly.entity_id
_entity_poly.type
_entity_poly.pdbx_seq_one_letter_code
_entity_poly.pdbx_strand_id
1 'polypeptide(L)' 'AIYLIGQHPEVQTKLHEEIDHVFGGDMERPVTERDLKDLQYMNCVLKESGRIYSTVPVLGRNIPEDTKI' A
#
# COMPACT_ATOMS: atom_id res chain seq x y z
N ALA A 1 5.85 2.42 -4.85
CA ALA A 1 4.52 2.07 -5.37
C ALA A 1 4.29 2.61 -6.78
N ILE A 2 4.26 3.94 -7.00
CA ILE A 2 3.95 4.54 -8.31
C ILE A 2 4.79 3.98 -9.46
N TYR A 3 6.11 3.83 -9.27
CA TYR A 3 6.99 3.22 -10.28
C TYR A 3 6.54 1.80 -10.68
N LEU A 4 6.25 0.93 -9.71
CA LEU A 4 5.79 -0.43 -9.96
C LEU A 4 4.41 -0.45 -10.62
N ILE A 5 3.48 0.41 -10.18
CA ILE A 5 2.14 0.52 -10.78
C ILE A 5 2.26 0.91 -12.26
N GLY A 6 3.10 1.88 -12.59
CA GLY A 6 3.31 2.30 -13.98
C GLY A 6 4.01 1.26 -14.87
N GLN A 7 4.60 0.22 -14.29
CA GLN A 7 5.18 -0.91 -15.04
C GLN A 7 4.20 -2.08 -15.22
N HIS A 8 3.06 -2.07 -14.51
CA HIS A 8 2.10 -3.18 -14.49
C HIS A 8 0.69 -2.65 -14.81
N PRO A 9 0.35 -2.50 -16.11
CA PRO A 9 -0.93 -1.94 -16.53
C PRO A 9 -2.15 -2.66 -15.94
N GLU A 10 -2.09 -3.98 -15.78
CA GLU A 10 -3.14 -4.79 -15.17
C GLU A 10 -3.39 -4.44 -13.71
N VAL A 11 -2.33 -4.12 -12.96
CA VAL A 11 -2.43 -3.66 -11.56
C VAL A 11 -3.01 -2.26 -11.54
N GLN A 12 -2.57 -1.39 -12.45
CA GLN A 12 -3.09 -0.03 -12.57
C GLN A 12 -4.60 -0.04 -12.88
N THR A 13 -5.04 -0.81 -13.87
CA THR A 13 -6.47 -0.92 -14.23
C THR A 13 -7.30 -1.39 -13.05
N LYS A 14 -6.89 -2.47 -12.39
CA LYS A 14 -7.62 -3.02 -11.24
C LYS A 14 -7.65 -2.04 -10.04
N LEU A 15 -6.59 -1.27 -9.84
CA LEU A 15 -6.54 -0.24 -8.81
C LEU A 15 -7.51 0.92 -9.12
N HIS A 16 -7.57 1.34 -10.38
CA HIS A 16 -8.53 2.37 -10.81
C HIS A 16 -9.98 1.89 -10.66
N GLU A 17 -10.28 0.64 -11.04
CA GLU A 17 -11.61 0.05 -10.84
C GLU A 17 -12.06 0.06 -9.36
N GLU A 18 -11.15 -0.24 -8.43
CA GLU A 18 -11.44 -0.14 -7.00
C GLU A 18 -11.73 1.30 -6.57
N ILE A 19 -10.93 2.27 -7.03
CA ILE A 19 -11.13 3.69 -6.71
C ILE A 19 -12.47 4.18 -7.26
N ASP A 20 -12.80 3.83 -8.50
CA ASP A 20 -14.06 4.18 -9.13
C ASP A 20 -15.24 3.52 -8.41
N HIS A 21 -15.08 2.30 -7.88
CA HIS A 21 -16.11 1.66 -7.08
C HIS A 21 -16.38 2.38 -5.75
N VAL A 22 -15.34 2.86 -5.08
CA VAL A 22 -15.46 3.53 -3.77
C VAL A 22 -15.89 5.00 -3.89
N PHE A 23 -15.42 5.70 -4.92
CA PHE A 23 -15.61 7.16 -5.06
C PHE A 23 -16.42 7.58 -6.30
N GLY A 24 -16.76 6.68 -7.23
CA GLY A 24 -17.39 7.04 -8.51
C GLY A 24 -18.77 7.69 -8.41
N GLY A 25 -19.44 7.61 -7.24
CA GLY A 25 -20.69 8.30 -6.97
C GLY A 25 -20.55 9.75 -6.49
N ASP A 26 -19.39 10.12 -5.94
CA ASP A 26 -19.13 11.45 -5.38
C ASP A 26 -17.62 11.69 -5.30
N MET A 27 -17.10 12.43 -6.28
CA MET A 27 -15.66 12.74 -6.41
C MET A 27 -15.26 14.05 -5.71
N GLU A 28 -16.22 14.85 -5.25
CA GLU A 28 -15.94 16.15 -4.61
C GLU A 28 -15.98 16.07 -3.10
N ARG A 29 -16.63 15.04 -2.53
CA ARG A 29 -16.61 14.84 -1.08
C ARG A 29 -15.19 14.55 -0.55
N PRO A 30 -14.91 14.96 0.70
CA PRO A 30 -13.70 14.56 1.39
C PRO A 30 -13.60 13.03 1.58
N VAL A 31 -12.37 12.53 1.51
CA VAL A 31 -12.05 11.14 1.87
C VAL A 31 -12.18 10.94 3.38
N THR A 32 -12.86 9.87 3.78
CA THR A 32 -13.08 9.48 5.18
C THR A 32 -12.32 8.20 5.53
N GLU A 33 -12.16 7.92 6.82
CA GLU A 33 -11.53 6.67 7.27
C GLU A 33 -12.30 5.41 6.85
N ARG A 34 -13.61 5.51 6.60
CA ARG A 34 -14.41 4.37 6.13
C ARG A 34 -14.00 4.00 4.71
N ASP A 35 -13.83 4.99 3.85
CA ASP A 35 -13.38 4.78 2.47
C ASP A 35 -12.03 4.06 2.42
N LEU A 36 -11.11 4.43 3.32
CA LEU A 36 -9.79 3.77 3.40
C LEU A 36 -9.87 2.28 3.72
N LYS A 37 -10.94 1.82 4.39
CA LYS A 37 -11.15 0.39 4.68
C LYS A 37 -11.63 -0.39 3.46
N ASP A 38 -12.29 0.29 2.54
CA ASP A 38 -12.83 -0.29 1.31
C ASP A 38 -11.77 -0.36 0.19
N LEU A 39 -10.66 0.36 0.32
CA LEU A 39 -9.50 0.34 -0.61
C LEU A 39 -8.53 -0.81 -0.32
N GLN A 40 -9.03 -2.05 -0.35
CA GLN A 40 -8.28 -3.24 0.05
C GLN A 40 -7.15 -3.59 -0.92
N TYR A 41 -7.41 -3.52 -2.22
CA TYR A 41 -6.44 -3.79 -3.27
C TYR A 41 -5.33 -2.74 -3.28
N MET A 42 -5.66 -1.47 -3.10
CA MET A 42 -4.67 -0.41 -2.89
C MET A 42 -3.73 -0.72 -1.74
N ASN A 43 -4.26 -1.16 -0.59
CA ASN A 43 -3.44 -1.56 0.55
C ASN A 43 -2.52 -2.74 0.21
N CYS A 44 -3.00 -3.73 -0.56
CA CYS A 44 -2.17 -4.83 -1.07
C CYS A 44 -1.04 -4.31 -1.98
N VAL A 45 -1.32 -3.39 -2.91
CA VAL A 45 -0.31 -2.81 -3.81
C VAL A 45 0.76 -2.05 -3.03
N LEU A 46 0.38 -1.28 -2.00
CA LEU A 46 1.31 -0.57 -1.13
C LEU A 46 2.20 -1.55 -0.34
N LYS A 47 1.61 -2.60 0.24
CA LYS A 47 2.35 -3.64 0.98
C LYS A 47 3.32 -4.40 0.09
N GLU A 48 2.89 -4.81 -1.11
CA GLU A 48 3.74 -5.55 -2.03
C GLU A 48 4.87 -4.67 -2.57
N SER A 49 4.59 -3.40 -2.84
CA SER A 49 5.62 -2.42 -3.18
C SER A 49 6.68 -2.31 -2.06
N GLY A 50 6.25 -2.28 -0.80
CA GLY A 50 7.15 -2.23 0.36
C GLY A 50 7.89 -3.54 0.61
N ARG A 51 7.31 -4.70 0.25
CA ARG A 51 7.98 -6.01 0.31
C ARG A 51 9.16 -6.07 -0.66
N ILE A 52 8.99 -5.53 -1.87
CA ILE A 52 10.03 -5.47 -2.90
C ILE A 52 11.06 -4.38 -2.58
N TYR A 53 10.57 -3.18 -2.25
CA TYR A 53 11.38 -2.00 -1.93
C TYR A 53 11.07 -1.52 -0.52
N SER A 54 11.70 -2.14 0.46
CA SER A 54 11.55 -1.70 1.86
C SER A 54 12.19 -0.32 2.05
N THR A 55 11.42 0.63 2.56
CA THR A 55 11.91 1.95 2.95
C THR A 55 12.98 1.87 4.05
N VAL A 56 12.90 0.85 4.90
CA VAL A 56 13.86 0.58 5.98
C VAL A 56 14.36 -0.85 5.83
N PRO A 57 15.43 -1.09 5.05
CA PRO A 57 15.89 -2.44 4.72
C PRO A 57 16.54 -3.16 5.90
N VAL A 58 17.10 -2.42 6.86
CA VAL A 58 17.76 -2.98 8.05
C VAL A 58 17.36 -2.15 9.26
N LEU A 59 16.96 -2.83 10.33
CA LEU A 59 16.75 -2.24 11.65
C LEU A 59 17.64 -2.98 12.64
N GLY A 60 18.71 -2.32 13.10
CA GLY A 60 19.63 -2.89 14.08
C GLY A 60 19.01 -3.02 15.47
N ARG A 61 19.44 -4.02 16.24
CA ARG A 61 19.12 -4.18 17.66
C ARG A 61 20.40 -4.02 18.48
N ASN A 62 20.32 -3.27 19.59
CA ASN A 62 21.37 -3.25 20.60
C ASN A 62 20.99 -4.26 21.69
N ILE A 63 21.88 -5.21 21.97
CA ILE A 63 21.67 -6.25 22.99
C ILE A 63 22.66 -5.95 24.14
N PRO A 64 22.18 -5.48 25.30
CA PRO A 64 23.06 -5.06 26.40
C PRO A 64 23.64 -6.21 27.22
N GLU A 65 23.12 -7.43 27.06
CA GLU A 65 23.50 -8.61 27.83
C GLU A 65 23.57 -9.88 26.96
N ASP A 66 24.41 -10.84 27.35
CA ASP A 66 24.64 -12.06 26.59
C ASP A 66 23.34 -12.86 26.39
N THR A 67 22.96 -13.06 25.13
CA THR A 67 21.70 -13.73 24.73
C THR A 67 21.99 -14.86 23.75
N LYS A 68 21.22 -15.96 23.82
CA LYS A 68 21.25 -17.08 22.85
C LYS A 68 20.00 -17.03 21.96
N ILE A 69 20.17 -17.32 20.67
CA ILE A 69 19.10 -17.34 19.65
C ILE A 69 18.39 -18.69 19.65
#